data_AF-A0A060CE81-F1
#
_entry.id   AF-A0A060CE81-F1
#
_cell.length_a   1.000
_cell.length_b   1.000
_cell.length_c   1.000
_cell.angle_alpha   90.00
_cell.angle_beta   90.00
_cell.angle_gamma   90.00
#
_symmetry.space_group_name_H-M   'P 1'
#
loop_
_entity.id
_entity.type
_entity.pdbx_description
1 polymer ?
#
loop_
_entity_poly.entity_id
_entity_poly.type
_entity_poly.pdbx_seq_one_letter_code
_entity_poly.pdbx_strand_id
1 'polypeptide(L)'
;MPRCCCWRTSASSEGCDPRYVATVEAIGRTLRHDDALYRYVAPDDFGTPETSFTICTFWYIEALAAIGRKDEARELFERVLARRNHLGLLSEDLAFGDHGELVGLTSL
;
A
#
# COMPACT_ATOMS: atom_id res chain seq x y z
N MET A 1 11.90 19.10 -14.19
CA MET A 1 12.00 17.62 -14.23
C MET A 1 12.36 17.14 -12.83
N PRO A 2 11.45 16.50 -12.08
CA PRO A 2 11.80 16.03 -10.75
C PRO A 2 12.70 14.81 -10.90
N ARG A 3 13.88 14.89 -10.29
CA ARG A 3 14.91 13.85 -10.32
C ARG A 3 14.44 12.71 -9.42
N CYS A 4 14.08 11.56 -9.99
CA CYS A 4 13.91 10.33 -9.22
C CYS A 4 15.20 10.08 -8.41
N CYS A 5 15.07 10.11 -7.09
CA CYS A 5 16.20 9.99 -6.17
C CYS A 5 16.76 8.57 -6.19
N CYS A 6 17.67 8.31 -7.14
CA CYS A 6 18.57 7.17 -7.12
C CYS A 6 19.49 7.33 -5.89
N TRP A 7 19.22 6.55 -4.84
CA TRP A 7 19.97 6.54 -3.59
C TRP A 7 21.39 6.02 -3.88
N ARG A 8 22.28 6.95 -4.21
CA ARG A 8 23.76 6.94 -4.15
C ARG A 8 24.41 5.54 -4.01
N THR A 9 25.21 5.21 -5.03
CA THR A 9 26.25 4.15 -5.18
C THR A 9 25.79 2.73 -5.54
N SER A 10 26.16 2.33 -6.78
CA SER A 10 26.15 0.98 -7.41
C SER A 10 24.79 0.27 -7.62
N ALA A 11 24.30 0.29 -8.88
CA ALA A 11 23.35 -0.63 -9.54
C ALA A 11 22.18 -1.18 -8.68
N SER A 12 20.93 -0.75 -8.86
CA SER A 12 20.11 -1.05 -10.05
C SER A 12 19.05 0.04 -10.29
N SER A 13 18.83 0.37 -11.56
CA SER A 13 17.96 1.44 -12.04
C SER A 13 16.46 1.09 -12.06
N GLU A 14 15.96 0.29 -11.13
CA GLU A 14 14.59 -0.26 -11.19
C GLU A 14 13.52 0.78 -10.81
N GLY A 15 13.76 1.59 -9.79
CA GLY A 15 12.82 2.64 -9.35
C GLY A 15 12.63 3.80 -10.35
N CYS A 16 13.51 3.93 -11.34
CA CYS A 16 13.42 4.92 -12.42
C CYS A 16 12.94 4.34 -13.75
N ASP A 17 12.76 3.02 -13.85
CA ASP A 17 12.31 2.41 -15.09
C ASP A 17 10.88 2.90 -15.38
N PRO A 18 10.62 3.51 -16.56
CA PRO A 18 9.28 3.98 -16.92
C PRO A 18 8.20 2.90 -16.83
N ARG A 19 8.56 1.63 -17.04
CA ARG A 19 7.66 0.49 -16.88
C ARG A 19 7.31 0.26 -15.42
N TYR A 20 8.30 0.31 -14.53
CA TYR A 20 8.08 0.17 -13.09
C TYR A 20 7.19 1.29 -12.56
N VAL A 21 7.49 2.54 -12.93
CA VAL A 21 6.66 3.70 -12.56
C VAL A 21 5.22 3.53 -13.06
N ALA A 22 5.04 3.15 -14.34
CA ALA A 22 3.72 2.92 -14.91
C ALA A 22 2.95 1.79 -14.18
N THR A 23 3.65 0.74 -13.74
CA THR A 23 3.04 -0.34 -12.94
C THR A 23 2.58 0.18 -11.57
N VAL A 24 3.42 0.93 -10.85
CA VAL A 24 3.04 1.51 -9.55
C VAL A 24 1.84 2.45 -9.69
N GLU A 25 1.80 3.25 -10.75
CA GLU A 25 0.64 4.12 -11.04
C GLU A 25 -0.61 3.34 -11.46
N ALA A 26 -0.48 2.25 -12.20
CA ALA A 26 -1.61 1.39 -12.55
C ALA A 26 -2.18 0.70 -11.31
N ILE A 27 -1.32 0.17 -10.44
CA ILE A 27 -1.71 -0.43 -9.16
C ILE A 27 -2.46 0.59 -8.30
N GLY A 28 -1.90 1.80 -8.15
CA GLY A 28 -2.53 2.86 -7.36
C GLY A 28 -3.88 3.34 -7.89
N ARG A 29 -4.12 3.24 -9.20
CA ARG A 29 -5.42 3.61 -9.80
C ARG A 29 -6.47 2.51 -9.71
N THR A 30 -6.03 1.25 -9.82
CA THR A 30 -6.96 0.11 -9.94
C THR A 30 -7.25 -0.55 -8.60
N LEU A 31 -6.27 -0.60 -7.69
CA LEU A 31 -6.34 -1.41 -6.47
C LEU A 31 -6.42 -0.57 -5.18
N ARG A 32 -6.14 0.74 -5.25
CA ARG A 32 -6.21 1.61 -4.06
C ARG A 32 -7.64 2.03 -3.80
N HIS A 33 -8.08 1.85 -2.56
CA HIS A 33 -9.29 2.45 -2.02
C HIS A 33 -8.89 3.17 -0.73
N ASP A 34 -9.09 4.49 -0.66
CA ASP A 34 -8.65 5.33 0.47
C ASP A 34 -7.18 5.07 0.90
N ASP A 35 -7.03 4.45 2.08
CA ASP A 35 -5.78 4.17 2.79
C ASP A 35 -5.30 2.73 2.67
N ALA A 36 -5.96 1.90 1.87
CA ALA A 36 -5.58 0.51 1.74
C ALA A 36 -5.68 -0.02 0.31
N LEU A 37 -4.98 -1.11 0.08
CA LEU A 37 -4.82 -1.70 -1.24
C LEU A 37 -5.46 -3.09 -1.30
N TYR A 38 -6.35 -3.29 -2.25
CA TYR A 38 -6.86 -4.63 -2.56
C TYR A 38 -5.77 -5.52 -3.12
N ARG A 39 -5.88 -6.82 -2.83
CA ARG A 39 -5.02 -7.82 -3.48
C ARG A 39 -5.39 -7.98 -4.96
N TYR A 40 -6.68 -8.01 -5.27
CA TYR A 40 -7.23 -8.04 -6.64
C TYR A 40 -8.59 -7.32 -6.65
N VAL A 41 -8.95 -6.69 -7.79
CA VAL A 41 -10.29 -6.12 -8.05
C VAL A 41 -10.91 -6.92 -9.19
N ALA A 42 -11.10 -8.21 -8.95
CA ALA A 42 -11.88 -9.08 -9.81
C ALA A 42 -13.15 -9.46 -9.05
N PRO A 43 -14.34 -9.45 -9.69
CA PRO A 43 -15.53 -10.01 -9.09
C PRO A 43 -15.29 -11.50 -8.88
N ASP A 44 -15.23 -11.91 -7.62
CA ASP A 44 -15.22 -13.33 -7.24
C ASP A 44 -16.66 -13.78 -6.98
N ASP A 45 -16.89 -15.09 -6.84
CA ASP A 45 -18.19 -15.69 -6.47
C ASP A 45 -18.72 -15.17 -5.10
N PHE A 46 -17.90 -14.40 -4.38
CA PHE A 46 -18.16 -13.76 -3.09
C PHE A 46 -18.46 -12.25 -3.17
N GLY A 47 -18.54 -11.65 -4.37
CA GLY A 47 -18.88 -10.23 -4.54
C GLY A 47 -17.66 -9.32 -4.71
N THR A 48 -17.83 -8.02 -4.40
CA THR A 48 -16.71 -7.07 -4.42
C THR A 48 -15.87 -7.30 -3.17
N PRO A 49 -14.52 -7.43 -3.27
CA PRO A 49 -13.71 -7.66 -2.09
C PRO A 49 -13.93 -6.53 -1.08
N GLU A 50 -14.41 -6.86 0.13
CA GLU A 50 -14.69 -5.90 1.20
C GLU A 50 -13.45 -5.59 2.04
N THR A 51 -12.37 -6.35 1.84
CA THR A 51 -11.22 -6.36 2.73
C THR A 51 -9.93 -6.19 1.95
N SER A 52 -9.08 -5.29 2.43
CA SER A 52 -7.75 -5.06 1.89
C SER A 52 -6.70 -5.65 2.80
N PHE A 53 -5.62 -6.14 2.20
CA PHE A 53 -4.59 -6.89 2.91
C PHE A 53 -3.48 -5.93 3.33
N THR A 54 -3.19 -5.84 4.62
CA THR A 54 -2.27 -4.85 5.19
C THR A 54 -0.89 -4.88 4.51
N ILE A 55 -0.37 -6.06 4.18
CA ILE A 55 0.93 -6.20 3.50
C ILE A 55 0.92 -5.64 2.07
N CYS A 56 -0.22 -5.68 1.35
CA CYS A 56 -0.33 -5.10 0.02
C CYS A 56 -0.16 -3.57 0.06
N THR A 57 -0.69 -2.94 1.12
CA THR A 57 -0.50 -1.52 1.38
C THR A 57 0.98 -1.22 1.71
N PHE A 58 1.66 -2.08 2.49
CA PHE A 58 3.09 -1.92 2.77
C PHE A 58 3.96 -2.05 1.51
N TRP A 59 3.69 -3.02 0.64
CA TRP A 59 4.40 -3.14 -0.64
C TRP A 59 4.17 -1.92 -1.54
N TYR A 60 2.97 -1.35 -1.50
CA TYR A 60 2.69 -0.13 -2.24
C TYR A 60 3.42 1.10 -1.68
N ILE A 61 3.52 1.23 -0.35
CA ILE A 61 4.33 2.26 0.32
C ILE A 61 5.79 2.14 -0.10
N GLU A 62 6.35 0.94 -0.11
CA GLU A 62 7.73 0.68 -0.55
C GLU A 62 7.91 1.07 -2.03
N ALA A 63 6.96 0.69 -2.89
CA ALA A 63 6.99 1.03 -4.30
C ALA A 63 6.91 2.55 -4.55
N LEU A 64 6.08 3.27 -3.80
CA LEU A 64 6.04 4.74 -3.83
C LEU A 64 7.38 5.36 -3.41
N ALA A 65 8.01 4.84 -2.36
CA ALA A 65 9.31 5.29 -1.92
C ALA A 65 10.41 5.01 -2.98
N ALA A 66 10.33 3.85 -3.66
CA ALA A 66 11.25 3.44 -4.71
C ALA A 66 11.19 4.35 -5.95
N ILE A 67 10.00 4.82 -6.33
CA ILE A 67 9.83 5.81 -7.43
C ILE A 67 10.08 7.26 -7.00
N GLY A 68 10.48 7.49 -5.75
CA GLY A 68 10.81 8.81 -5.22
C GLY A 68 9.63 9.61 -4.65
N ARG A 69 8.42 9.05 -4.60
CA ARG A 69 7.23 9.65 -3.96
C ARG A 69 7.24 9.41 -2.45
N LYS A 70 8.30 9.87 -1.78
CA LYS A 70 8.56 9.58 -0.37
C LYS A 70 7.57 10.23 0.59
N ASP A 71 7.11 11.43 0.28
CA ASP A 71 6.17 12.15 1.15
C ASP A 71 4.82 11.42 1.18
N GLU A 72 4.31 11.01 0.03
CA GLU A 72 3.09 10.21 -0.06
C GLU A 72 3.23 8.82 0.56
N ALA A 73 4.38 8.15 0.34
CA ALA A 73 4.69 6.89 1.00
C ALA A 73 4.64 7.04 2.52
N ARG A 74 5.19 8.14 3.04
CA ARG A 74 5.20 8.45 4.47
C ARG A 74 3.80 8.68 5.02
N GLU A 75 3.01 9.53 4.36
CA GLU A 75 1.66 9.81 4.81
C GLU A 75 0.80 8.54 4.84
N LEU A 76 0.90 7.70 3.82
CA LEU A 76 0.17 6.42 3.77
C LEU A 76 0.64 5.47 4.88
N PHE A 77 1.95 5.41 5.12
CA PHE A 77 2.52 4.62 6.22
C PHE A 77 2.02 5.09 7.59
N GLU A 78 2.00 6.40 7.84
CA GLU A 78 1.49 6.99 9.08
C GLU A 78 0.01 6.69 9.30
N ARG A 79 -0.82 6.72 8.23
CA ARG A 79 -2.24 6.34 8.30
C ARG A 79 -2.44 4.85 8.61
N VAL A 80 -1.65 3.96 8.01
CA VAL A 80 -1.68 2.52 8.35
C VAL A 80 -1.27 2.30 9.81
N LEU A 81 -0.22 2.97 10.28
CA LEU A 81 0.25 2.86 11.66
C LEU A 81 -0.75 3.40 12.69
N ALA A 82 -1.60 4.35 12.32
CA ALA A 82 -2.66 4.87 13.19
C ALA A 82 -3.74 3.82 13.48
N ARG A 83 -3.85 2.77 12.66
CA ARG A 83 -4.83 1.68 12.83
C ARG A 83 -4.36 0.57 13.77
N ARG A 84 -3.14 0.65 14.30
CA ARG A 84 -2.63 -0.32 15.28
C ARG A 84 -3.50 -0.33 16.53
N ASN A 85 -3.72 -1.53 17.08
CA ASN A 85 -4.38 -1.64 18.37
C ASN A 85 -3.47 -1.13 19.51
N HIS A 86 -4.01 -1.09 20.73
CA HIS A 86 -3.28 -0.64 21.92
C HIS A 86 -2.01 -1.45 22.25
N LEU A 87 -1.85 -2.65 21.66
CA LEU A 87 -0.64 -3.47 21.77
C LEU A 87 0.37 -3.21 20.65
N GLY A 88 0.04 -2.32 19.70
CA GLY A 88 0.87 -2.02 18.54
C GLY A 88 0.75 -3.01 17.38
N LEU A 89 -0.23 -3.92 17.42
CA LEU A 89 -0.45 -4.93 16.38
C LEU A 89 -1.37 -4.40 15.27
N LEU A 90 -1.15 -4.87 14.05
CA LEU A 90 -1.99 -4.63 12.88
C LEU A 90 -2.76 -5.92 12.54
N SER A 91 -4.03 -5.80 12.13
CA SER A 91 -4.70 -6.93 11.49
C SER A 91 -4.08 -7.21 10.14
N GLU A 92 -4.23 -8.46 9.73
CA GLU A 92 -4.02 -8.90 8.37
C GLU A 92 -4.93 -8.16 7.36
N ASP A 93 -6.14 -7.83 7.81
CA ASP A 93 -7.24 -7.28 7.05
C ASP A 93 -7.64 -5.86 7.50
N LEU A 94 -7.86 -4.96 6.53
CA LEU A 94 -8.33 -3.59 6.73
C LEU A 94 -9.71 -3.44 6.05
N ALA A 95 -10.74 -3.14 6.84
CA ALA A 95 -12.05 -2.75 6.33
C ALA A 95 -12.11 -1.27 5.95
N PHE A 96 -12.94 -0.98 4.95
CA PHE A 96 -13.25 0.36 4.49
C PHE A 96 -14.53 0.87 5.15
N GLY A 97 -14.42 1.90 6.01
CA GLY A 97 -15.56 2.54 6.67
C GLY A 97 -15.16 3.44 7.83
N ASP A 98 -16.07 4.32 8.27
CA ASP A 98 -15.92 5.24 9.41
C ASP A 98 -15.58 4.54 10.74
N HIS A 99 -15.80 3.23 10.79
CA HIS A 99 -15.25 2.35 11.80
C HIS A 99 -13.99 1.72 11.20
N GLY A 100 -12.83 2.38 11.34
CA GLY A 100 -11.53 1.83 10.97
C GLY A 100 -11.12 0.62 11.82
N GLU A 101 -12.03 -0.32 12.03
CA GLU A 101 -11.80 -1.55 12.75
C GLU A 101 -11.00 -2.51 11.89
N LEU A 102 -9.94 -3.00 12.52
CA LEU A 102 -9.14 -4.12 12.08
C LEU A 102 -10.01 -5.39 12.18
N VAL A 103 -10.44 -5.93 11.04
CA VAL A 103 -11.31 -7.11 10.98
C VAL A 103 -10.57 -8.29 10.36
N GLY A 104 -9.77 -8.99 11.17
CA GLY A 104 -9.12 -10.24 10.74
C GLY A 104 -8.01 -10.69 11.69
N LEU A 105 -8.25 -11.84 12.35
CA LEU A 105 -7.39 -12.63 13.25
C LEU A 105 -6.49 -11.85 14.24
N THR A 106 -7.11 -11.38 15.33
CA THR A 106 -6.41 -11.03 16.59
C THR A 106 -6.09 -12.27 17.44
N SER A 107 -5.82 -13.43 16.83
CA SER A 107 -5.46 -14.65 17.55
C SER A 107 -4.48 -15.47 16.71
N LEU A 108 -3.21 -15.46 17.12
CA LEU A 108 -2.34 -16.62 16.95
C LEU A 108 -2.79 -17.71 17.93
#